data_AF-A0A839JUW4-F1
#
_entry.id   AF-A0A839JUW4-F1
#
_cell.length_a   1.000
_cell.length_b   1.000
_cell.length_c   1.000
_cell.angle_alpha   90.00
_cell.angle_beta   90.00
_cell.angle_gamma   90.00
#
_symmetry.space_group_name_H-M   'P 1'
#
loop_
_entity.id
_entity.type
_entity.pdbx_description
1 polymer ?
#
loop_
_entity_poly.entity_id
_entity_poly.type
_entity_poly.pdbx_seq_one_letter_code
_entity_poly.pdbx_strand_id
1 'polypeptide(L)'
;MKRFIDTFMQFKDDGHVRFYMKSELIDLANRHGFELCKSFESNIRFPSDRTEKYLQIADSIDPKVIESYEVEIKYGQLYITEQVNNLLFQKL
;
A
#
# COMPACT_ATOMS: atom_id res chain seq x y z
N MET A 1 6.36 6.73 -13.00
CA MET A 1 5.68 5.46 -13.32
C MET A 1 4.64 5.24 -12.23
N LYS A 2 3.35 5.16 -12.56
CA LYS A 2 2.27 4.97 -11.58
C LYS A 2 2.30 3.50 -11.12
N ARG A 3 2.33 3.20 -9.82
CA ARG A 3 2.38 1.81 -9.34
C ARG A 3 0.99 1.19 -9.45
N PHE A 4 0.90 -0.12 -9.67
CA PHE A 4 -0.38 -0.83 -9.71
C PHE A 4 -1.20 -0.57 -8.45
N ILE A 5 -0.57 -0.58 -7.27
CA ILE A 5 -1.26 -0.32 -6.01
C ILE A 5 -1.94 1.05 -5.99
N ASP A 6 -1.36 2.05 -6.66
CA ASP A 6 -1.93 3.40 -6.74
C ASP A 6 -3.24 3.38 -7.56
N THR A 7 -3.33 2.57 -8.61
CA THR A 7 -4.56 2.37 -9.42
C THR A 7 -5.54 1.42 -8.74
N PHE A 8 -5.04 0.34 -8.13
CA PHE A 8 -5.87 -0.64 -7.44
C PHE A 8 -6.59 -0.03 -6.22
N MET A 9 -5.88 0.82 -5.48
CA MET A 9 -6.45 1.54 -4.34
C MET A 9 -7.43 2.64 -4.75
N GLN A 10 -7.39 3.12 -6.00
CA GLN A 10 -8.42 4.04 -6.54
C GLN A 10 -9.78 3.38 -6.76
N PHE A 11 -9.86 2.05 -6.85
CA PHE A 11 -11.14 1.32 -6.86
C PHE A 11 -11.79 1.24 -5.47
N LYS A 12 -11.22 1.90 -4.45
CA LYS A 12 -11.84 2.02 -3.14
C LYS A 12 -12.88 3.14 -3.24
N ASP A 13 -14.15 2.77 -3.11
CA ASP A 13 -15.29 3.68 -3.31
C ASP A 13 -15.43 4.76 -2.20
N ASP A 14 -14.43 4.91 -1.31
CA ASP A 14 -14.43 5.85 -0.19
C ASP A 14 -13.69 7.17 -0.46
N GLY A 15 -12.99 7.31 -1.59
CA GLY A 15 -12.32 8.57 -1.96
C GLY A 15 -11.16 9.01 -1.06
N HIS A 16 -10.72 8.17 -0.12
CA HIS A 16 -9.84 8.59 0.99
C HIS A 16 -8.39 8.10 0.94
N VAL A 17 -7.96 7.42 -0.13
CA VAL A 17 -6.59 6.89 -0.19
C VAL A 17 -5.64 7.87 -0.87
N ARG A 18 -4.97 8.71 -0.07
CA ARG A 18 -3.75 9.41 -0.49
C ARG A 18 -2.54 8.61 -0.05
N PHE A 19 -1.66 8.28 -0.99
CA PHE A 19 -0.32 7.78 -0.68
C PHE A 19 0.54 8.98 -0.26
N TYR A 20 1.13 8.88 0.92
CA TYR A 20 2.12 9.85 1.39
C TYR A 20 3.52 9.29 1.17
N MET A 21 4.41 10.13 0.66
CA MET A 21 5.84 9.84 0.65
C MET A 21 6.36 9.83 2.08
N LYS A 22 7.38 9.00 2.36
CA LYS A 22 8.05 8.95 3.67
C LYS A 22 8.47 10.35 4.15
N SER A 23 8.99 11.18 3.26
CA SER A 23 9.38 12.56 3.56
C SER A 23 8.20 13.42 4.01
N GLU A 24 7.04 13.32 3.37
CA GLU A 24 5.85 14.10 3.74
C GLU A 24 5.39 13.78 5.16
N LEU A 25 5.45 12.50 5.57
CA LEU A 25 5.10 12.09 6.93
C LEU A 25 6.11 12.59 7.97
N ILE A 26 7.42 12.55 7.64
CA ILE A 26 8.47 13.09 8.50
C ILE A 26 8.28 14.60 8.68
N ASP A 27 8.05 15.34 7.60
CA ASP A 27 7.83 16.79 7.64
C ASP A 27 6.56 17.18 8.41
N LEU A 28 5.52 16.35 8.34
CA LEU A 28 4.32 16.52 9.15
C LEU A 28 4.63 16.32 10.64
N ALA A 29 5.29 15.21 11.00
CA ALA A 29 5.62 14.89 12.38
C ALA A 29 6.53 15.97 13.02
N ASN A 30 7.57 16.40 12.28
CA ASN A 30 8.49 17.45 12.71
C ASN A 30 7.77 18.76 13.06
N ARG A 31 6.79 19.17 12.25
CA ARG A 31 5.97 20.38 12.51
C ARG A 31 5.15 20.30 13.80
N HIS A 32 4.96 19.11 14.35
CA HIS A 32 4.23 18.87 15.59
C HIS A 32 5.14 18.47 16.77
N GLY A 33 6.45 18.71 16.67
CA GLY A 33 7.40 18.45 17.75
C GLY A 33 7.72 16.97 17.95
N PHE A 34 7.61 16.17 16.89
CA PHE A 34 8.06 14.78 16.90
C PHE A 34 9.33 14.65 16.07
N GLU A 35 10.22 13.75 16.46
CA GLU A 35 11.43 13.38 15.72
C GLU A 35 11.35 11.91 15.30
N LEU A 36 11.87 11.58 14.10
CA LEU A 36 11.95 10.21 13.63
C LEU A 36 13.11 9.48 14.33
N CYS A 37 12.80 8.44 15.10
CA CYS A 37 13.80 7.64 15.81
C CYS A 37 14.25 6.42 15.00
N LYS A 38 13.32 5.80 14.26
CA LYS A 38 13.60 4.58 13.50
C LYS A 38 12.69 4.48 12.29
N SER A 39 13.22 3.91 11.21
CA SER A 39 12.42 3.47 10.09
C SER A 39 12.88 2.11 9.61
N PHE A 40 11.94 1.24 9.23
CA PHE A 40 12.24 -0.05 8.64
C PHE A 40 11.13 -0.45 7.65
N GLU A 41 11.51 -1.28 6.69
CA GLU A 41 10.58 -1.85 5.73
C GLU A 41 10.09 -3.20 6.22
N SER A 42 8.83 -3.51 5.95
CA SER A 42 8.24 -4.83 6.18
C SER A 42 7.23 -5.15 5.09
N ASN A 43 6.85 -6.41 4.98
CA ASN A 43 5.74 -6.83 4.12
C ASN A 43 4.49 -7.02 4.98
N ILE A 44 3.35 -6.49 4.51
CA ILE A 44 2.04 -6.77 5.07
C ILE A 44 1.22 -7.51 4.05
N ARG A 45 0.41 -8.47 4.52
CA ARG A 45 -0.53 -9.18 3.67
C ARG A 45 -1.93 -8.98 4.18
N PHE A 46 -2.83 -8.54 3.30
CA PHE A 46 -4.20 -8.25 3.68
C PHE A 46 -5.20 -8.84 2.67
N PRO A 47 -6.37 -9.29 3.15
CA PRO A 47 -7.46 -9.65 2.26
C PRO A 47 -8.04 -8.40 1.61
N SER A 48 -8.44 -8.54 0.35
CA SER A 48 -9.20 -7.53 -0.38
C SER A 48 -10.63 -8.02 -0.59
N ASP A 49 -11.57 -7.12 -0.39
CA ASP A 49 -13.00 -7.28 -0.69
C ASP A 49 -13.31 -7.12 -2.19
N ARG A 50 -12.30 -6.78 -3.00
CA ARG A 50 -12.43 -6.40 -4.41
C ARG A 50 -11.93 -7.47 -5.38
N THR A 51 -12.06 -8.75 -5.01
CA THR A 51 -11.61 -9.89 -5.84
C THR A 51 -12.17 -9.83 -7.26
N GLU A 52 -13.46 -9.55 -7.42
CA GLU A 52 -14.10 -9.51 -8.74
C GLU A 52 -13.56 -8.36 -9.62
N LYS A 53 -13.38 -7.17 -9.04
CA LYS A 53 -12.78 -6.02 -9.75
C LYS A 53 -11.33 -6.33 -10.16
N TYR A 54 -10.57 -7.03 -9.33
CA TYR A 54 -9.22 -7.49 -9.67
C TYR A 54 -9.23 -8.46 -10.85
N LEU A 55 -10.09 -9.48 -10.83
CA LEU A 55 -10.19 -10.48 -11.90
C LEU A 55 -10.49 -9.86 -13.27
N GLN A 56 -11.27 -8.77 -13.32
CA GLN A 56 -11.60 -8.06 -14.56
C GLN A 56 -10.40 -7.33 -15.20
N ILE A 57 -9.40 -6.96 -14.40
CA ILE A 57 -8.24 -6.18 -14.88
C ILE A 57 -6.93 -6.98 -14.84
N ALA A 58 -6.93 -8.17 -14.22
CA ALA A 58 -5.74 -8.99 -14.00
C ALA A 58 -4.94 -9.22 -15.29
N ASP A 59 -5.62 -9.58 -16.38
CA ASP A 59 -5.00 -9.87 -17.68
C ASP A 59 -4.41 -8.63 -18.38
N SER A 60 -4.77 -7.43 -17.92
CA SER A 60 -4.29 -6.15 -18.47
C SER A 60 -3.08 -5.58 -17.72
N ILE A 61 -2.65 -6.23 -16.65
CA ILE A 61 -1.56 -5.76 -15.79
C ILE A 61 -0.27 -6.52 -16.16
N ASP A 62 0.85 -5.81 -16.17
CA ASP A 62 2.17 -6.42 -16.37
C ASP A 62 2.39 -7.53 -15.33
N PRO A 63 2.65 -8.79 -15.75
CA PRO A 63 2.87 -9.91 -14.85
C PRO A 63 3.95 -9.64 -13.79
N LYS A 64 5.00 -8.88 -14.13
CA LYS A 64 6.07 -8.52 -13.18
C LYS A 64 5.59 -7.65 -12.05
N VAL A 65 4.56 -6.85 -12.30
CA VAL A 65 3.93 -6.01 -11.29
C VAL A 65 3.08 -6.87 -10.36
N ILE A 66 2.30 -7.82 -10.90
CA ILE A 66 1.54 -8.79 -10.09
C ILE A 66 2.47 -9.63 -9.21
N GLU A 67 3.58 -10.11 -9.77
CA GLU A 67 4.60 -10.88 -9.04
C GLU A 67 5.17 -10.11 -7.86
N SER A 68 5.39 -8.79 -7.99
CA SER A 68 5.91 -7.96 -6.90
C SER A 68 4.98 -7.81 -5.70
N TYR A 69 3.69 -8.11 -5.87
CA TYR A 69 2.66 -7.98 -4.84
C TYR A 69 2.16 -9.34 -4.30
N GLU A 70 2.82 -10.45 -4.70
CA GLU A 70 2.49 -11.83 -4.30
C GLU A 70 0.98 -12.11 -4.25
N VAL A 71 0.28 -11.70 -5.30
CA VAL A 71 -1.18 -11.76 -5.33
C VAL A 71 -1.65 -13.21 -5.34
N GLU A 72 -2.58 -13.55 -4.44
CA GLU A 72 -3.13 -14.90 -4.34
C GLU A 72 -4.63 -14.86 -4.11
N ILE A 73 -5.37 -15.77 -4.76
CA ILE A 73 -6.78 -15.97 -4.48
C ILE A 73 -6.94 -17.27 -3.67
N LYS A 74 -7.40 -17.15 -2.42
CA LYS A 74 -7.68 -18.26 -1.51
C LYS A 74 -9.12 -18.21 -1.06
N TYR A 75 -9.85 -19.32 -1.18
CA TYR A 75 -11.26 -19.43 -0.80
C TYR A 75 -12.17 -18.35 -1.42
N GLY A 76 -11.88 -17.93 -2.66
CA GLY A 76 -12.61 -16.86 -3.34
C GLY A 76 -12.26 -15.44 -2.90
N GLN A 77 -11.28 -15.27 -2.00
CA GLN A 77 -10.81 -13.98 -1.54
C GLN A 77 -9.40 -13.68 -2.06
N LEU A 78 -9.23 -12.47 -2.60
CA LEU A 78 -7.95 -11.94 -3.03
C LEU A 78 -7.12 -11.54 -1.80
N TYR A 79 -5.85 -11.91 -1.80
CA TYR A 79 -4.85 -11.46 -0.85
C TYR A 79 -3.72 -10.78 -1.59
N ILE A 80 -3.30 -9.62 -1.08
CA ILE A 80 -2.23 -8.80 -1.66
C ILE A 80 -1.15 -8.62 -0.59
N THR A 81 0.11 -8.80 -0.98
CA THR A 81 1.27 -8.49 -0.17
C THR A 81 1.85 -7.16 -0.60
N GLU A 82 2.06 -6.24 0.34
CA GLU A 82 2.61 -4.91 0.08
C GLU A 82 3.85 -4.68 0.94
N GLN A 83 4.89 -4.12 0.32
CA GLN A 83 6.02 -3.59 1.06
C GLN A 83 5.65 -2.20 1.62
N VAL A 84 5.78 -2.04 2.94
CA VAL A 84 5.40 -0.81 3.66
C VAL A 84 6.56 -0.23 4.44
N ASN A 85 6.54 1.10 4.57
CA ASN A 85 7.44 1.85 5.44
C ASN A 85 6.84 1.97 6.84
N ASN A 86 7.55 1.48 7.85
CA ASN A 86 7.22 1.69 9.25
C ASN A 86 8.08 2.83 9.80
N LEU A 87 7.45 3.84 10.40
CA LEU A 87 8.12 5.01 10.95
C LEU A 87 7.80 5.11 12.45
N LEU A 88 8.84 5.13 13.28
CA LEU A 88 8.73 5.36 14.71
C LEU A 88 9.14 6.80 15.02
N PHE A 89 8.21 7.55 15.61
CA PHE A 89 8.43 8.92 16.05
C PHE A 89 8.42 9.01 17.58
N GLN A 90 9.24 9.90 18.13
CA GLN A 90 9.24 10.24 19.55
C GLN A 90 8.95 11.73 19.70
N LYS A 91 8.13 12.07 20.71
CA LYS A 91 7.83 13.45 21.03
C LYS A 91 9.01 14.09 21.75
N LEU A 92 9.38 15.30 21.33
CA LEU A 92 10.36 16.16 21.99
C LEU A 92 9.83 16.69 23.34
#